data_AF-A0A7W2JV82-F1
#
_entry.id   AF-A0A7W2JV82-F1
#
_cell.length_a   1.000
_cell.length_b   1.000
_cell.length_c   1.000
_cell.angle_alpha   90.00
_cell.angle_beta   90.00
_cell.angle_gamma   90.00
#
_symmetry.space_group_name_H-M   'P 1'
#
loop_
_entity.id
_entity.type
_entity.pdbx_description
1 polymer ?
#
loop_
_entity_poly.entity_id
_entity_poly.type
_entity_poly.pdbx_seq_one_letter_code
_entity_poly.pdbx_strand_id
1 'polypeptide(L)' 'MSTHRHHCPVSNAEHSAAAWLGQAGLYRTRLEAVQNGEQHLEPVSADKLFELARCHAREGHIHA' A
#
# COMPACT_ATOMS: atom_id res chain seq x y z
N MET A 1 19.38 8.24 -34.87
CA MET A 1 18.63 7.05 -34.37
C MET A 1 17.91 7.46 -33.10
N SER A 2 16.59 7.57 -33.15
CA SER A 2 15.75 8.09 -32.07
C SER A 2 15.61 7.05 -30.95
N THR A 3 16.05 7.38 -29.73
CA THR A 3 15.85 6.56 -28.55
C THR A 3 14.43 6.77 -28.01
N HIS A 4 13.48 6.08 -28.63
CA HIS A 4 12.12 6.00 -28.11
C HIS A 4 12.17 5.19 -26.80
N ARG A 5 12.24 5.90 -25.66
CA ARG A 5 11.96 5.28 -24.36
C ARG A 5 10.51 4.82 -24.40
N HIS A 6 10.31 3.51 -24.51
CA HIS A 6 9.00 2.91 -24.31
C HIS A 6 8.61 3.17 -22.86
N HIS A 7 7.78 4.19 -22.67
CA HIS A 7 7.04 4.41 -21.43
C HIS A 7 5.98 3.30 -21.38
N CYS A 8 6.40 2.09 -21.02
CA CYS A 8 5.46 1.04 -20.68
C CYS A 8 4.64 1.57 -19.49
N PRO A 9 3.31 1.68 -19.60
CA PRO A 9 2.49 1.97 -18.44
C PRO A 9 2.65 0.76 -17.52
N VAL A 10 3.40 0.95 -16.44
CA VAL A 10 3.52 -0.04 -15.37
C VAL A 10 2.09 -0.41 -14.99
N SER A 11 1.73 -1.67 -15.18
CA SER A 11 0.38 -2.14 -14.92
C SER A 11 0.07 -1.88 -13.45
N ASN A 12 -1.16 -1.49 -13.10
CA ASN A 12 -1.53 -1.30 -11.70
C ASN A 12 -1.26 -2.56 -10.86
N ALA A 13 -1.23 -3.74 -11.50
CA ALA A 13 -0.81 -5.01 -10.90
C ALA A 13 0.68 -5.07 -10.52
N GLU A 14 1.58 -4.41 -11.26
CA GLU A 14 3.01 -4.30 -10.94
C GLU A 14 3.25 -3.29 -9.80
N HIS A 15 2.39 -2.28 -9.65
CA HIS A 15 2.36 -1.43 -8.45
C HIS A 15 1.73 -2.14 -7.24
N SER A 16 0.73 -2.99 -7.47
CA SER A 16 -0.02 -3.71 -6.41
C SER A 16 0.68 -4.98 -5.94
N ALA A 17 1.58 -5.55 -6.74
CA ALA A 17 2.55 -6.55 -6.31
C ALA A 17 3.69 -5.88 -5.53
N ALA A 18 3.32 -5.07 -4.53
CA ALA A 18 4.24 -4.63 -3.49
C ALA A 18 4.57 -5.86 -2.65
N ALA A 19 5.47 -6.71 -3.16
CA ALA A 19 6.15 -7.67 -2.32
C ALA A 19 6.83 -6.86 -1.22
N TRP A 20 6.49 -7.16 0.03
CA TRP A 20 6.93 -6.36 1.16
C TRP A 20 8.40 -6.71 1.41
N LEU A 21 9.29 -5.89 0.86
CA LEU A 21 10.74 -6.10 0.93
C LEU A 21 11.22 -5.80 2.36
N GLY A 22 11.73 -6.82 3.03
CA GLY A 22 12.56 -6.69 4.23
C GLY A 22 14.02 -7.04 3.93
N GLN A 23 14.89 -6.93 4.93
CA GLN A 23 16.29 -7.33 4.82
C GLN A 23 16.43 -8.82 4.48
N ALA A 24 15.58 -9.68 5.07
CA ALA A 24 15.57 -11.11 4.79
C ALA A 24 14.98 -11.48 3.41
N GLY A 25 14.41 -10.53 2.66
CA GLY A 25 13.86 -10.74 1.33
C GLY A 25 12.39 -10.32 1.20
N LEU A 26 11.67 -11.00 0.29
CA LEU A 26 10.29 -10.65 -0.04
C LEU A 26 9.30 -11.42 0.84
N TYR A 27 8.41 -10.70 1.50
CA TYR A 27 7.27 -11.28 2.23
C TYR A 27 6.02 -11.34 1.36
N ARG A 28 5.23 -12.40 1.54
CA ARG A 28 3.97 -12.63 0.80
C ARG A 28 2.89 -11.65 1.24
N THR A 29 2.94 -11.21 2.50
CA THR A 29 1.97 -10.27 3.06
C THR A 29 2.67 -9.21 3.91
N ARG A 30 2.00 -8.07 4.09
CA ARG A 30 2.48 -7.01 4.99
C ARG A 30 2.56 -7.50 6.44
N LEU A 31 1.57 -8.30 6.85
CA LEU A 31 1.50 -8.84 8.20
C LEU A 31 2.71 -9.72 8.51
N GLU A 32 3.10 -10.56 7.56
CA GLU A 32 4.28 -11.42 7.68
C GLU A 32 5.56 -10.59 7.85
N ALA A 33 5.73 -9.50 7.09
CA ALA A 33 6.89 -8.60 7.24
C ALA A 33 6.94 -7.94 8.62
N VAL A 34 5.79 -7.57 9.19
CA VAL A 34 5.69 -7.00 10.54
C VAL A 34 5.99 -8.04 11.61
N GLN A 35 5.47 -9.27 11.46
CA GLN A 35 5.73 -10.38 12.39
C GLN A 35 7.22 -10.76 12.44
N ASN A 36 7.95 -10.58 11.35
CA ASN A 36 9.40 -10.78 11.29
C ASN A 36 10.22 -9.56 11.76
N GLY A 37 9.58 -8.48 12.20
CA GLY A 37 10.26 -7.28 12.70
C GLY A 37 10.90 -6.40 11.62
N GLU A 38 10.66 -6.72 10.35
CA GLU A 38 11.22 -6.01 9.19
C GLU A 38 10.38 -4.79 8.80
N GLN A 39 9.14 -4.72 9.28
CA GLN A 39 8.28 -3.55 9.13
C GLN A 39 7.67 -3.12 10.46
N HIS A 40 7.58 -1.80 10.62
CA HIS A 40 6.94 -1.15 11.75
C HIS A 40 5.54 -0.68 11.37
N LEU A 41 4.56 -0.97 12.22
CA LEU A 41 3.22 -0.41 12.14
C LEU A 41 2.90 0.28 13.46
N GLU A 42 2.43 1.51 13.36
CA GLU A 42 1.86 2.21 14.50
C GLU A 42 0.41 1.74 14.71
N PRO A 43 0.07 1.23 15.91
CA PRO A 43 -1.32 0.92 16.23
C PRO A 43 -2.16 2.20 16.18
N VAL A 44 -3.33 2.11 15.55
CA VAL A 44 -4.33 3.17 15.57
C VAL A 44 -5.31 2.91 16.71
N SER A 45 -5.70 3.95 17.44
CA SER A 45 -6.76 3.83 18.44
C SER A 45 -8.11 3.56 17.78
N ALA A 46 -9.03 2.92 18.52
CA ALA A 46 -10.39 2.68 18.03
C ALA A 46 -11.09 3.98 17.61
N ASP A 47 -10.97 5.04 18.42
CA ASP A 47 -11.56 6.34 18.12
C ASP A 47 -11.03 6.92 16.81
N LYS A 48 -9.71 6.83 16.59
CA LYS A 48 -9.08 7.31 15.37
C LYS A 48 -9.49 6.48 14.16
N LEU A 49 -9.65 5.17 14.33
CA LEU A 49 -10.14 4.28 13.28
C LEU A 49 -11.58 4.63 12.86
N PHE A 50 -12.49 4.89 13.83
CA PHE A 50 -13.84 5.32 13.52
C PHE A 50 -13.89 6.71 12.85
N GLU A 51 -13.02 7.63 13.25
CA GLU A 51 -12.88 8.94 12.59
C GLU A 51 -12.48 8.80 11.13
N LEU A 52 -11.44 8.02 10.85
CA LEU A 52 -10.96 7.76 9.49
C LEU A 52 -12.06 7.11 8.63
N ALA A 53 -12.79 6.13 9.18
CA ALA A 53 -13.89 5.48 8.47
C ALA A 53 -15.00 6.47 8.09
N ARG A 54 -15.38 7.38 9.00
CA ARG A 54 -16.38 8.42 8.72
C ARG A 54 -15.91 9.40 7.64
N CYS A 55 -14.64 9.80 7.65
CA CYS A 55 -14.10 10.69 6.62
C CYS A 55 -14.17 10.04 5.22
N HIS A 56 -13.71 8.79 5.10
CA HIS A 56 -13.78 8.06 3.83
C HIS A 56 -15.21 7.86 3.32
N ALA A 57 -16.15 7.53 4.21
CA ALA A 57 -17.56 7.39 3.82
C ALA A 57 -18.16 8.69 3.28
N ARG A 58 -17.73 9.85 3.82
CA ARG A 58 -18.14 11.17 3.34
C ARG A 58 -17.50 11.51 1.99
N GLU A 59 -16.21 11.24 1.81
CA GLU A 59 -15.51 11.45 0.54
C GLU A 59 -16.09 10.60 -0.59
N GLY A 60 -16.46 9.35 -0.32
CA GLY A 60 -17.15 8.48 -1.28
C GLY A 60 -18.53 9.00 -1.71
N HIS A 61 -19.16 9.86 -0.91
CA HIS A 61 -20.43 10.51 -1.25
C HIS A 61 -20.27 11.78 -2.10
N ILE A 62 -19.08 12.39 -2.13
CA ILE A 62 -18.79 13.61 -2.90
C ILE A 62 -18.41 13.26 -4.35
N HIS A 63 -18.01 12.02 -4.61
CA HIS A 63 -17.57 11.53 -5.91
C HIS A 63 -18.52 10.49 -6.54
N ALA A 64 -19.72 10.32 -6.01
CA ALA A 64 -20.80 9.49 -6.55
C ALA A 64 -21.86 10.36 -7.24
#